data_AF-A0A8J3WBJ7-F1
#
_entry.id   AF-A0A8J3WBJ7-F1
#
_cell.length_a   1.000
_cell.length_b   1.000
_cell.length_c   1.000
_cell.angle_alpha   90.00
_cell.angle_beta   90.00
_cell.angle_gamma   90.00
#
_symmetry.space_group_name_H-M   'P 1'
#
loop_
_entity.id
_entity.type
_entity.pdbx_description
1 polymer ?
#
loop_
_entity_poly.entity_id
_entity_poly.type
_entity_poly.pdbx_seq_one_letter_code
_entity_poly.pdbx_strand_id
1 'polypeptide(L)'
;MWDEADVAPMLPDPEVRRMVVQEQPALPLSYYEQHVPVPDGWDDHPCSYLLFSPPYDDLAAEARDRGWRVAHLPGTHLHQVVEPAGTARRLVELATEP
;
A
#
# COMPACT_ATOMS: atom_id res chain seq x y z
N MET A 1 -14.77 -5.30 -16.04
CA MET A 1 -15.45 -4.13 -15.44
C MET A 1 -16.10 -4.65 -14.17
N TRP A 2 -15.97 -3.97 -13.04
CA TRP A 2 -16.75 -4.35 -11.84
C TRP A 2 -18.23 -4.14 -12.11
N ASP A 3 -19.08 -4.92 -11.45
CA ASP A 3 -20.53 -4.82 -11.64
C ASP A 3 -21.08 -3.59 -10.92
N GLU A 4 -22.19 -3.02 -11.41
CA GLU A 4 -22.84 -1.84 -10.80
C GLU A 4 -23.17 -2.07 -9.32
N ALA A 5 -23.49 -3.31 -8.94
CA ALA A 5 -23.78 -3.69 -7.56
C ALA A 5 -22.56 -3.52 -6.63
N ASP A 6 -21.34 -3.65 -7.14
CA ASP A 6 -20.10 -3.49 -6.38
C ASP A 6 -19.70 -2.00 -6.26
N VAL A 7 -20.02 -1.20 -7.28
CA VAL A 7 -19.57 0.21 -7.37
C VAL A 7 -20.58 1.18 -6.76
N ALA A 8 -21.88 0.92 -6.91
CA ALA A 8 -22.94 1.81 -6.42
C ALA A 8 -22.83 2.14 -4.91
N PRO A 9 -22.41 1.23 -4.02
CA PRO A 9 -22.20 1.57 -2.60
C PRO A 9 -21.06 2.58 -2.36
N MET A 10 -20.07 2.67 -3.24
CA MET A 10 -18.94 3.61 -3.11
C MET A 10 -19.33 5.04 -3.51
N LEU A 11 -20.26 5.18 -4.47
CA LEU A 11 -20.84 6.44 -4.93
C LEU A 11 -22.37 6.33 -4.92
N PRO A 12 -23.02 6.45 -3.74
CA PRO A 12 -24.45 6.14 -3.59
C PRO A 12 -25.36 7.05 -4.42
N ASP A 13 -24.96 8.31 -4.61
CA ASP A 13 -25.69 9.26 -5.44
C ASP A 13 -25.51 8.92 -6.93
N PRO A 14 -26.59 8.57 -7.65
CA PRO A 14 -26.51 8.19 -9.07
C PRO A 14 -26.03 9.33 -9.98
N GLU A 15 -26.30 10.59 -9.65
CA GLU A 15 -25.84 11.72 -10.45
C GLU A 15 -24.35 11.96 -10.26
N VAL A 16 -23.85 11.86 -9.03
CA VAL A 16 -22.41 11.92 -8.74
C VAL A 16 -21.68 10.77 -9.43
N ARG A 17 -22.21 9.54 -9.35
CA ARG A 17 -21.62 8.38 -10.02
C ARG A 17 -21.56 8.55 -11.54
N ARG A 18 -22.65 9.03 -12.15
CA ARG A 18 -22.70 9.35 -13.57
C ARG A 18 -21.64 10.38 -13.96
N MET A 19 -21.49 11.45 -13.18
CA MET A 19 -20.45 12.46 -13.41
C MET A 19 -19.04 11.86 -13.35
N VAL A 20 -18.72 11.12 -12.28
CA VAL A 20 -17.39 10.50 -12.12
C VAL A 20 -17.07 9.56 -13.29
N VAL A 21 -18.01 8.73 -13.72
CA VAL A 21 -17.82 7.80 -14.85
C VAL A 21 -17.57 8.54 -16.17
N GLN A 22 -18.22 9.70 -16.38
CA GLN A 22 -18.04 10.49 -17.61
C GLN A 22 -16.76 11.33 -17.60
N GLU A 23 -16.34 11.80 -16.43
CA GLU A 23 -15.21 12.72 -16.30
C GLU A 23 -13.88 12.02 -15.99
N GLN A 24 -13.90 10.76 -15.53
CA GLN A 24 -12.67 10.02 -15.24
C GLN A 24 -11.78 9.87 -16.48
N PRO A 25 -10.46 10.02 -16.35
CA PRO A 25 -9.56 9.79 -17.45
C PRO A 25 -9.51 8.30 -17.81
N ALA A 26 -9.61 8.00 -19.10
CA ALA A 26 -9.22 6.69 -19.62
C ALA A 26 -7.69 6.66 -19.74
N LEU A 27 -7.04 5.91 -18.85
CA LEU A 27 -5.57 5.79 -18.87
C LEU A 27 -5.14 4.78 -19.95
N PRO A 28 -4.08 5.06 -20.71
CA PRO A 28 -3.55 4.12 -21.70
C PRO A 28 -2.96 2.89 -21.00
N LEU A 29 -2.89 1.75 -21.71
CA LEU A 29 -2.28 0.53 -21.18
C LEU A 29 -0.85 0.77 -20.66
N SER A 30 -0.09 1.63 -21.34
CA SER A 30 1.27 2.01 -20.95
C SER A 30 1.39 2.61 -19.55
N TYR A 31 0.30 3.17 -19.00
CA TYR A 31 0.27 3.63 -17.62
C TYR A 31 0.36 2.46 -16.63
N TYR A 32 -0.36 1.37 -16.91
CA TYR A 32 -0.39 0.17 -16.06
C TYR A 32 0.83 -0.73 -16.25
N GLU A 33 1.46 -0.67 -17.43
CA GLU A 33 2.72 -1.37 -17.74
C GLU A 33 3.96 -0.57 -17.35
N GLN A 34 3.78 0.63 -16.79
CA GLN A 34 4.89 1.48 -16.40
C GLN A 34 5.69 0.79 -15.28
N HIS A 35 6.98 0.58 -15.54
CA HIS A 35 7.90 0.07 -14.54
C HIS A 35 8.43 1.24 -13.71
N VAL A 36 8.39 1.10 -12.38
CA VAL A 36 9.09 2.01 -11.48
C VAL A 36 10.57 1.61 -11.51
N PRO A 37 11.50 2.51 -11.91
CA PRO A 37 12.91 2.20 -11.89
C PRO A 37 13.36 2.02 -10.44
N VAL A 38 13.84 0.82 -10.11
CA VAL A 38 14.41 0.50 -8.80
C VAL A 38 15.93 0.44 -8.97
N PRO A 39 16.72 1.23 -8.23
CA PRO A 39 18.18 1.18 -8.30
C PRO A 39 18.72 -0.21 -7.97
N ASP A 40 19.75 -0.64 -8.69
CA ASP A 40 20.46 -1.88 -8.34
C ASP A 40 21.02 -1.79 -6.91
N GLY A 41 20.91 -2.88 -6.15
CA GLY A 41 21.44 -2.98 -4.79
C GLY A 41 20.63 -2.20 -3.74
N TRP A 42 19.46 -1.66 -4.06
CA TRP A 42 18.62 -0.94 -3.08
C TRP A 42 18.31 -1.75 -1.80
N ASP A 43 18.37 -3.07 -1.88
CA ASP A 43 18.11 -4.03 -0.82
C ASP A 43 19.37 -4.62 -0.17
N ASP A 44 20.58 -4.16 -0.54
CA ASP A 44 21.85 -4.62 0.02
C ASP A 44 22.23 -3.95 1.35
N HIS A 45 21.33 -3.15 1.92
CA HIS A 45 21.49 -2.44 3.19
C HIS A 45 20.56 -2.98 4.27
N PRO A 46 20.89 -2.80 5.57
CA PRO A 46 19.98 -3.14 6.66
C PRO A 46 18.64 -2.43 6.48
N CYS A 47 17.58 -3.21 6.32
CA CYS A 47 16.23 -2.73 6.09
C CYS A 47 15.26 -3.36 7.10
N SER A 48 14.13 -2.69 7.29
CA SER A 48 13.05 -3.11 8.17
C SER A 48 11.72 -3.06 7.44
N TYR A 49 10.83 -4.01 7.75
CA TYR A 49 9.48 -4.08 7.21
C TYR A 49 8.46 -3.92 8.33
N LEU A 50 7.51 -3.00 8.16
CA LEU A 50 6.40 -2.82 9.09
C LEU A 50 5.09 -3.31 8.44
N LEU A 51 4.63 -4.48 8.89
CA LEU A 51 3.39 -5.10 8.46
C LEU A 51 2.20 -4.43 9.15
N PHE A 52 1.15 -4.09 8.38
CA PHE A 52 -0.12 -3.58 8.93
C PHE A 52 -1.28 -4.57 8.89
N SER A 53 -1.39 -5.40 7.85
CA SER A 53 -2.58 -6.23 7.63
C SER A 53 -2.27 -7.52 6.86
N PRO A 54 -3.10 -8.58 7.01
CA PRO A 54 -2.84 -9.91 6.45
C PRO A 54 -2.59 -9.99 4.93
N PRO A 55 -3.17 -9.14 4.05
CA PRO A 55 -2.87 -9.19 2.61
C PRO A 55 -1.39 -8.97 2.25
N TYR A 56 -0.57 -8.55 3.22
CA TYR A 56 0.86 -8.29 3.06
C TYR A 56 1.74 -9.36 3.72
N ASP A 57 1.16 -10.48 4.18
CA ASP A 57 1.92 -11.53 4.87
C ASP A 57 3.01 -12.15 4.00
N ASP A 58 2.76 -12.36 2.70
CA ASP A 58 3.75 -12.89 1.76
C ASP A 58 4.93 -11.92 1.57
N LEU A 59 4.66 -10.62 1.49
CA LEU A 59 5.69 -9.58 1.41
C LEU A 59 6.50 -9.49 2.71
N ALA A 60 5.84 -9.67 3.85
CA ALA A 60 6.51 -9.74 5.14
C ALA A 60 7.36 -11.02 5.27
N ALA A 61 6.96 -12.14 4.66
CA ALA A 61 7.77 -13.36 4.60
C ALA A 61 9.01 -13.14 3.73
N GLU A 62 8.86 -12.55 2.55
CA GLU A 62 9.98 -12.20 1.68
C GLU A 62 11.00 -11.28 2.38
N ALA A 63 10.53 -10.27 3.13
CA ALA A 63 11.40 -9.42 3.93
C ALA A 63 12.20 -10.22 4.97
N ARG A 64 11.58 -11.21 5.63
CA ARG A 64 12.29 -12.10 6.58
C ARG A 64 13.33 -12.96 5.88
N ASP A 65 13.03 -13.48 4.69
CA ASP A 65 13.96 -14.30 3.90
C ASP A 65 15.20 -13.50 3.45
N ARG A 66 15.04 -12.19 3.24
CA ARG A 66 16.14 -11.24 3.00
C ARG A 66 16.93 -10.88 4.27
N GLY A 67 16.53 -11.40 5.44
CA GLY A 67 17.14 -11.10 6.74
C GLY A 67 16.74 -9.76 7.33
N TRP A 68 15.68 -9.12 6.81
CA TRP A 68 15.22 -7.82 7.30
C TRP A 68 14.46 -7.97 8.63
N ARG A 69 14.51 -6.92 9.46
CA ARG A 69 13.72 -6.87 10.69
C ARG A 69 12.26 -6.66 10.32
N VAL A 70 11.39 -7.61 10.68
CA VAL A 70 9.96 -7.49 10.42
C VAL A 70 9.20 -7.28 11.72
N ALA A 71 8.42 -6.21 11.79
CA ALA A 71 7.49 -5.96 12.88
C ALA A 71 6.06 -5.87 12.38
N HIS A 72 5.13 -6.14 13.28
CA HIS A 72 3.70 -5.99 13.03
C HIS A 72 3.16 -4.85 13.88
N LEU A 73 2.52 -3.88 13.24
CA LEU A 73 1.65 -2.90 13.87
C LEU A 73 0.24 -3.13 13.34
N PRO A 74 -0.63 -3.87 14.05
CA PRO A 74 -1.95 -4.21 13.56
C PRO A 74 -2.74 -2.96 13.15
N GLY A 75 -3.18 -2.90 11.90
CA GLY A 75 -3.81 -1.73 11.30
C GLY A 75 -4.62 -2.07 10.04
N THR A 76 -5.06 -1.04 9.32
CA THR A 76 -5.71 -1.18 8.01
C THR A 76 -4.69 -0.98 6.89
N HIS A 77 -5.12 -1.18 5.64
CA HIS A 77 -4.25 -1.01 4.48
C HIS A 77 -3.53 0.36 4.43
N LEU A 78 -4.20 1.43 4.89
CA LEU A 78 -3.63 2.79 4.96
C LEU A 78 -3.41 3.24 6.40
N HIS A 79 -2.95 2.36 7.28
CA HIS A 79 -2.81 2.66 8.71
C HIS A 79 -1.91 3.88 8.99
N GLN A 80 -0.92 4.15 8.14
CA GLN A 80 -0.07 5.33 8.23
C GLN A 80 -0.84 6.67 8.16
N VAL A 81 -2.05 6.67 7.59
CA VAL A 81 -2.95 7.83 7.54
C VAL A 81 -3.90 7.84 8.75
N VAL A 82 -4.29 6.66 9.25
CA VAL A 82 -5.19 6.51 10.39
C VAL A 82 -4.49 6.86 11.72
N GLU A 83 -3.27 6.36 11.92
CA GLU A 83 -2.42 6.67 13.07
C GLU A 83 -0.99 7.02 12.60
N PRO A 84 -0.78 8.28 12.13
CA PRO A 84 0.52 8.73 11.65
C PRO A 84 1.61 8.77 12.72
N ALA A 85 1.28 9.18 13.96
CA ALA A 85 2.26 9.41 15.01
C ALA A 85 2.80 8.10 15.60
N GLY A 86 1.92 7.13 15.84
CA GLY A 86 2.24 5.77 16.26
C GLY A 86 2.99 5.01 15.18
N THR A 87 2.58 5.15 13.92
CA THR A 87 3.32 4.58 12.78
C THR A 87 4.73 5.17 12.72
N ALA A 88 4.88 6.50 12.80
CA ALA A 88 6.19 7.15 12.78
C ALA A 88 7.09 6.70 13.94
N ARG A 89 6.53 6.58 15.16
CA ARG A 89 7.27 6.05 16.31
C ARG A 89 7.81 4.65 16.04
N ARG A 90 6.96 3.76 15.49
CA ARG A 90 7.36 2.38 15.19
C ARG A 90 8.44 2.31 14.10
N LEU A 91 8.37 3.18 13.10
CA LEU A 91 9.41 3.30 12.07
C LEU A 91 10.74 3.76 12.66
N VAL A 92 10.74 4.74 13.58
CA VAL A 92 11.96 5.20 14.26
C VAL A 92 12.58 4.08 15.07
N GLU A 93 11.80 3.36 15.89
CA GLU A 93 12.28 2.19 16.66
C GLU A 93 12.92 1.13 15.75
N LEU A 94 12.30 0.86 14.59
CA LEU A 94 12.83 -0.09 13.59
C LEU A 94 14.10 0.39 12.89
N ALA A 95 14.33 1.70 12.84
CA ALA A 95 15.48 2.31 12.17
C ALA A 95 16.67 2.53 13.11
N THR A 96 16.44 2.68 14.42
CA THR A 96 17.49 3.06 15.38
C THR A 96 17.84 1.97 16.39
N GLU A 97 16.95 1.00 16.63
CA GLU A 97 17.21 -0.08 17.58
C GLU A 97 17.77 -1.31 16.85
N PRO A 98 18.83 -1.94 17.40
CA PRO A 98 19.38 -3.18 16.86
C PRO A 98 18.39 -4.35 16.90
#